data_AF-A0A965CK50-F1
#
_entry.id   AF-A0A965CK50-F1
#
_cell.length_a   1.000
_cell.length_b   1.000
_cell.length_c   1.000
_cell.angle_alpha   90.00
_cell.angle_beta   90.00
_cell.angle_gamma   90.00
#
_symmetry.space_group_name_H-M   'P 1'
#
loop_
_entity.id
_entity.type
_entity.pdbx_description
1 polymer ?
#
loop_
_entity_poly.entity_id
_entity_poly.type
_entity_poly.pdbx_seq_one_letter_code
_entity_poly.pdbx_strand_id
1 'polypeptide(L)'
;MSFYTSLTGLNGAQADISTISNNIANVGTTGFKRARAEFGDIFATSPLQNASSAIGSGTILKSIKQQFTQGNIQSSLNALDLAISGQGFFAMKPSLTSSQTVYTRNGSFSVNNDRYVVDSKGQYLQVFPVNADGSVTSTSISSAQNLQLPVNSGLPSATTKIQLGLNLPADATIIPNDPKYTASNPYKFNRTDSSTFNQSTSITIYDSLGNPTIATIYYVKTSNATDISPFNKWQTHVYVGDKELDPALITAKDEQGKTLYINKFGEITSDPQSKDSTFVAGAPHPLYKYDDQTEKASSTAAKATGINIKALGFDFGDTDSNTVTITNDPSLWSKTREGGNTDASALYWGENMFTISDGNSQPVSVSIRAGKYTGTALAAELTRAVNEAF
;
A
#
# COMPACT_ATOMS: atom_id res chain seq x y z
N MET A 1 -46.18 9.00 -71.35
CA MET A 1 -45.91 8.56 -69.97
C MET A 1 -45.22 7.19 -69.90
N SER A 2 -45.51 6.19 -70.78
CA SER A 2 -44.88 4.86 -70.69
C SER A 2 -43.35 4.84 -70.90
N PHE A 3 -42.81 5.67 -71.80
CA PHE A 3 -41.36 5.71 -72.07
C PHE A 3 -40.54 6.16 -70.84
N TYR A 4 -41.08 7.09 -70.04
CA TYR A 4 -40.45 7.53 -68.78
C TYR A 4 -40.46 6.43 -67.72
N THR A 5 -41.55 5.68 -67.61
CA THR A 5 -41.64 4.50 -66.74
C THR A 5 -40.64 3.41 -67.17
N SER A 6 -40.48 3.16 -68.48
CA SER A 6 -39.49 2.20 -68.99
C SER A 6 -38.05 2.67 -68.79
N LEU A 7 -37.76 3.96 -69.00
CA LEU A 7 -36.43 4.54 -68.82
C LEU A 7 -35.98 4.49 -67.34
N THR A 8 -36.89 4.80 -66.42
CA THR A 8 -36.59 4.71 -64.97
C THR A 8 -36.33 3.27 -64.54
N GLY A 9 -37.06 2.28 -65.09
CA GLY A 9 -36.77 0.86 -64.88
C GLY A 9 -35.40 0.42 -65.43
N LEU A 10 -35.03 0.87 -66.64
CA LEU A 10 -33.72 0.58 -67.23
C LEU A 10 -32.58 1.16 -66.38
N ASN A 11 -32.70 2.41 -65.92
CA ASN A 11 -31.72 3.05 -65.04
C ASN A 11 -31.59 2.32 -63.70
N GLY A 12 -32.72 1.86 -63.13
CA GLY A 12 -32.72 1.03 -61.93
C GLY A 12 -31.97 -0.29 -62.11
N ALA A 13 -32.24 -1.00 -63.21
CA ALA A 13 -31.55 -2.24 -63.55
C ALA A 13 -30.03 -2.03 -63.77
N GLN A 14 -29.63 -0.93 -64.40
CA GLN A 14 -28.22 -0.59 -64.57
C GLN A 14 -27.51 -0.39 -63.23
N ALA A 15 -28.15 0.28 -62.26
CA ALA A 15 -27.59 0.47 -60.93
C ALA A 15 -27.47 -0.85 -60.14
N ASP A 16 -28.44 -1.75 -60.28
CA ASP A 16 -28.39 -3.08 -59.66
C ASP A 16 -27.23 -3.90 -60.21
N ILE A 17 -27.12 -3.98 -61.54
CA ILE A 17 -26.02 -4.69 -62.22
C ILE A 17 -24.68 -4.10 -61.82
N SER A 18 -24.56 -2.77 -61.72
CA SER A 18 -23.32 -2.10 -61.30
C SER A 18 -22.94 -2.48 -59.87
N THR A 19 -23.92 -2.55 -58.97
CA THR A 19 -23.71 -2.95 -57.56
C THR A 19 -23.29 -4.43 -57.46
N ILE A 20 -23.97 -5.32 -58.20
CA ILE A 20 -23.62 -6.74 -58.27
C ILE A 20 -22.22 -6.93 -58.85
N SER A 21 -21.89 -6.22 -59.93
CA SER A 21 -20.58 -6.28 -60.57
C SER A 21 -19.46 -5.84 -59.62
N ASN A 22 -19.67 -4.77 -58.86
CA ASN A 22 -18.71 -4.32 -57.86
C ASN A 22 -18.50 -5.35 -56.73
N ASN A 23 -19.58 -6.00 -56.28
CA ASN A 23 -19.49 -7.06 -55.28
C ASN A 23 -18.69 -8.27 -55.79
N ILE A 24 -18.94 -8.70 -57.02
CA ILE A 24 -18.22 -9.84 -57.64
C ILE A 24 -16.75 -9.49 -57.82
N ALA A 25 -16.45 -8.29 -58.31
CA ALA A 25 -15.07 -7.83 -58.51
C ALA A 25 -14.25 -7.80 -57.21
N ASN A 26 -14.88 -7.58 -56.06
CA ASN A 26 -14.21 -7.47 -54.75
C ASN A 26 -14.33 -8.73 -53.88
N VAL A 27 -14.73 -9.88 -54.44
CA VAL A 27 -14.89 -11.13 -53.67
C VAL A 27 -13.61 -11.59 -52.98
N GLY A 28 -12.43 -11.28 -53.56
CA GLY A 28 -11.12 -11.61 -52.99
C GLY A 28 -10.56 -10.55 -52.03
N THR A 29 -11.22 -9.40 -51.88
CA THR A 29 -10.71 -8.29 -51.05
C THR A 29 -11.05 -8.53 -49.59
N THR A 30 -10.03 -8.60 -48.74
CA THR A 30 -10.20 -8.77 -47.29
C THR A 30 -10.94 -7.59 -46.66
N GLY A 31 -11.91 -7.89 -45.80
CA GLY A 31 -12.70 -6.86 -45.11
C GLY A 31 -13.76 -6.17 -45.98
N PHE A 32 -13.97 -6.57 -47.24
CA PHE A 32 -15.02 -6.02 -48.09
C PHE A 32 -16.42 -6.28 -47.51
N LYS A 33 -17.30 -5.28 -47.61
CA LYS A 33 -18.72 -5.39 -47.22
C LYS A 33 -19.59 -5.26 -48.45
N ARG A 34 -20.33 -6.34 -48.74
CA ARG A 34 -21.26 -6.42 -49.88
C ARG A 34 -22.28 -5.27 -49.80
N ALA A 35 -22.55 -4.65 -50.95
CA ALA A 35 -23.60 -3.65 -51.08
C ALA A 35 -24.84 -4.22 -51.81
N ARG A 36 -26.01 -3.63 -51.53
CA ARG A 36 -27.27 -3.93 -52.22
C ARG A 36 -27.95 -2.63 -52.64
N ALA A 37 -28.47 -2.59 -53.87
CA ALA A 37 -29.32 -1.52 -54.35
C ALA A 37 -30.75 -1.67 -53.78
N GLU A 38 -31.30 -0.58 -53.25
CA GLU A 38 -32.67 -0.49 -52.77
C GLU A 38 -33.49 0.44 -53.66
N PHE A 39 -34.64 -0.03 -54.12
CA PHE A 39 -35.52 0.69 -55.04
C PHE A 39 -36.79 1.17 -54.34
N GLY A 40 -37.36 2.24 -54.86
CA GLY A 40 -38.69 2.74 -54.52
C GLY A 40 -39.53 2.89 -55.77
N ASP A 41 -40.84 2.71 -55.62
CA ASP A 41 -41.81 3.13 -56.61
C ASP A 41 -41.95 4.66 -56.63
N ILE A 42 -42.28 5.20 -57.80
CA ILE A 42 -42.65 6.60 -57.97
C ILE A 42 -44.17 6.64 -58.13
N PHE A 43 -44.86 7.27 -57.19
CA PHE A 43 -46.29 7.56 -57.29
C PHE A 43 -46.52 9.06 -57.38
N ALA A 44 -47.28 9.48 -58.39
CA ALA A 44 -47.78 10.84 -58.50
C ALA A 44 -49.25 10.84 -58.03
N THR A 45 -49.49 11.08 -56.74
CA THR A 45 -50.84 11.32 -56.23
C THR A 45 -51.00 12.81 -55.94
N SER A 46 -52.02 13.44 -56.54
CA SER A 46 -52.49 14.74 -56.08
C SER A 46 -53.32 14.53 -54.79
N PRO A 47 -53.27 15.41 -53.79
CA PRO A 47 -54.04 15.27 -52.54
C PRO A 47 -55.55 15.11 -52.72
N LEU A 48 -56.09 15.44 -53.90
CA LEU A 48 -57.50 15.34 -54.27
C LEU A 48 -57.85 14.09 -55.10
N GLN A 49 -56.87 13.23 -55.43
CA GLN A 49 -57.09 12.01 -56.23
C GLN A 49 -57.07 10.74 -55.36
N ASN A 50 -57.97 9.81 -55.67
CA ASN A 50 -58.02 8.50 -55.02
C ASN A 50 -56.76 7.67 -55.37
N ALA A 51 -56.00 7.26 -54.36
CA ALA A 51 -54.76 6.49 -54.51
C ALA A 51 -54.97 5.16 -55.25
N SER A 52 -56.17 4.57 -55.21
CA SER A 52 -56.50 3.32 -55.92
C SER A 52 -56.59 3.47 -57.45
N SER A 53 -56.61 4.70 -57.98
CA SER A 53 -56.76 4.99 -59.41
C SER A 53 -55.51 5.60 -60.04
N ALA A 54 -54.43 5.80 -59.27
CA ALA A 54 -53.19 6.40 -59.73
C ALA A 54 -52.29 5.37 -60.42
N ILE A 55 -51.89 5.64 -61.67
CA ILE A 55 -50.94 4.79 -62.40
C ILE A 55 -49.52 5.09 -61.90
N GLY A 56 -48.77 4.05 -61.55
CA GLY A 56 -47.37 4.16 -61.12
C GLY A 56 -46.49 4.84 -62.17
N SER A 57 -45.62 5.75 -61.73
CA SER A 57 -44.75 6.58 -62.58
C SER A 57 -43.34 6.01 -62.76
N GLY A 58 -43.10 4.76 -62.35
CA GLY A 58 -41.82 4.07 -62.51
C GLY A 58 -41.14 3.77 -61.18
N THR A 59 -39.81 3.63 -61.22
CA THR A 59 -38.99 3.29 -60.05
C THR A 59 -37.80 4.23 -59.90
N ILE A 60 -37.29 4.41 -58.69
CA ILE A 60 -36.09 5.20 -58.41
C ILE A 60 -35.16 4.41 -57.49
N LEU A 61 -33.85 4.55 -57.69
CA LEU A 61 -32.85 4.07 -56.74
C LEU A 61 -32.92 4.94 -55.48
N LYS A 62 -33.32 4.34 -54.36
CA LYS A 62 -33.39 5.02 -53.05
C LYS A 62 -32.01 5.14 -52.43
N SER A 63 -31.27 4.03 -52.36
CA SER A 63 -29.93 4.00 -51.78
C SER A 63 -29.16 2.74 -52.17
N ILE A 64 -27.84 2.78 -51.97
CA ILE A 64 -26.98 1.60 -51.99
C ILE A 64 -26.53 1.35 -50.54
N LYS A 65 -26.98 0.25 -49.93
CA LYS A 65 -26.63 -0.06 -48.53
C LYS A 65 -25.58 -1.15 -48.44
N GLN A 66 -24.60 -0.93 -47.58
CA GLN A 66 -23.63 -1.95 -47.20
C GLN A 66 -24.22 -2.91 -46.17
N GLN A 67 -23.90 -4.19 -46.30
CA GLN A 67 -24.30 -5.25 -45.38
C GLN A 67 -23.13 -5.59 -44.44
N PHE A 68 -23.32 -5.40 -43.14
CA PHE A 68 -22.29 -5.61 -42.11
C PHE A 68 -22.31 -7.01 -41.47
N THR A 69 -22.84 -8.01 -42.19
CA THR A 69 -22.80 -9.39 -41.71
C THR A 69 -21.35 -9.90 -41.60
N GLN A 70 -21.13 -10.85 -40.69
CA GLN A 70 -19.83 -11.48 -40.48
C GLN A 70 -19.53 -12.45 -41.64
N GLY A 71 -18.32 -12.37 -42.19
CA GLY A 71 -17.82 -13.33 -43.16
C GLY A 71 -16.98 -14.41 -42.50
N ASN A 72 -16.55 -15.40 -43.29
CA ASN A 72 -15.64 -16.45 -42.84
C ASN A 72 -14.29 -15.84 -42.46
N ILE A 73 -13.71 -16.33 -41.35
CA ILE A 73 -12.35 -15.98 -40.93
C ILE A 73 -11.43 -17.09 -41.40
N GLN A 74 -10.35 -16.72 -42.08
CA GLN A 74 -9.29 -17.64 -42.49
C GLN A 74 -8.03 -17.33 -41.68
N SER A 75 -7.36 -18.37 -41.20
CA SER A 75 -6.09 -18.22 -40.48
C SER A 75 -4.98 -17.79 -41.44
N SER A 76 -4.11 -16.90 -40.97
CA SER A 76 -2.88 -16.49 -41.65
C SER A 76 -1.67 -16.99 -40.86
N LEU A 77 -0.51 -17.07 -41.52
CA LEU A 77 0.78 -17.34 -40.90
C LEU A 77 1.44 -16.08 -40.32
N ASN A 78 0.98 -14.89 -40.72
CA ASN A 78 1.54 -13.63 -40.22
C ASN A 78 0.93 -13.27 -38.86
N ALA A 79 1.79 -12.91 -37.90
CA ALA A 79 1.35 -12.54 -36.55
C ALA A 79 0.54 -11.23 -36.50
N LEU A 80 0.70 -10.34 -37.48
CA LEU A 80 0.01 -9.06 -37.56
C LEU A 80 -1.25 -9.08 -38.44
N ASP A 81 -1.62 -10.24 -38.98
CA ASP A 81 -2.92 -10.40 -39.65
C ASP A 81 -4.00 -10.67 -38.60
N LEU A 82 -4.82 -9.65 -38.33
CA LEU A 82 -5.84 -9.67 -37.29
C LEU A 82 -7.25 -9.68 -37.89
N ALA A 83 -8.17 -10.42 -37.26
CA ALA A 83 -9.57 -10.43 -37.63
C ALA A 83 -10.47 -10.14 -36.42
N ILE A 84 -11.45 -9.25 -36.59
CA ILE A 84 -12.46 -8.98 -35.57
C ILE A 84 -13.60 -9.99 -35.75
N SER A 85 -13.86 -10.79 -34.71
CA SER A 85 -15.07 -11.59 -34.62
C SER A 85 -16.19 -10.78 -33.97
N GLY A 86 -17.26 -10.52 -34.72
CA GLY A 86 -18.42 -9.75 -34.24
C GLY A 86 -18.44 -8.30 -34.74
N GLN A 87 -18.96 -7.39 -33.90
CA GLN A 87 -19.05 -5.97 -34.20
C GLN A 87 -17.75 -5.23 -33.85
N GLY A 88 -17.46 -4.13 -34.55
CA GLY A 88 -16.24 -3.35 -34.33
C GLY A 88 -15.44 -3.10 -35.62
N PHE A 89 -14.45 -2.22 -35.51
CA PHE A 89 -13.51 -1.83 -36.57
C PHE A 89 -12.15 -1.54 -35.93
N PHE A 90 -11.08 -1.72 -36.69
CA PHE A 90 -9.77 -1.16 -36.34
C PHE A 90 -9.78 0.33 -36.58
N ALA A 91 -9.25 1.09 -35.62
CA ALA A 91 -9.05 2.52 -35.74
C ALA A 91 -7.66 2.81 -36.27
N MET A 92 -7.58 3.67 -37.29
CA MET A 92 -6.33 4.02 -37.96
C MET A 92 -6.17 5.54 -38.05
N LYS A 93 -4.93 6.00 -38.14
CA LYS A 93 -4.56 7.40 -38.42
C LYS A 93 -3.94 7.50 -39.81
N PRO A 94 -4.44 8.38 -40.70
CA PRO A 94 -3.85 8.54 -42.04
C PRO A 94 -2.39 9.01 -42.03
N SER A 95 -1.99 9.78 -41.00
CA SER A 95 -0.62 10.23 -40.79
C SER A 95 -0.38 10.46 -39.29
N LEU A 96 0.89 10.53 -38.87
CA LEU A 96 1.28 10.77 -37.48
C LEU A 96 0.75 12.10 -36.90
N THR A 97 0.51 13.09 -37.76
CA THR A 97 0.02 14.43 -37.38
C THR A 97 -1.48 14.61 -37.53
N SER A 98 -2.18 13.63 -38.12
CA SER A 98 -3.60 13.76 -38.41
C SER A 98 -4.45 13.64 -37.14
N SER A 99 -5.38 14.57 -36.94
CA SER A 99 -6.41 14.42 -35.91
C SER A 99 -7.56 13.51 -36.34
N GLN A 100 -7.65 13.12 -37.62
CA GLN A 100 -8.73 12.27 -38.12
C GLN A 100 -8.47 10.80 -37.84
N THR A 101 -9.49 10.08 -37.35
CA THR A 101 -9.46 8.63 -37.21
C THR A 101 -10.31 8.00 -38.30
N VAL A 102 -9.76 7.03 -39.02
CA VAL A 102 -10.48 6.23 -40.02
C VAL A 102 -10.67 4.82 -39.51
N TYR A 103 -11.72 4.15 -39.96
CA TYR A 103 -12.10 2.82 -39.50
C TYR A 103 -12.02 1.80 -40.62
N THR A 104 -11.42 0.64 -40.33
CA THR A 104 -11.28 -0.44 -41.30
C THR A 104 -11.62 -1.80 -40.68
N ARG A 105 -12.14 -2.70 -41.50
CA ARG A 105 -12.30 -4.14 -41.17
C ARG A 105 -11.15 -4.98 -41.69
N ASN A 106 -10.31 -4.44 -42.58
CA ASN A 106 -9.13 -5.12 -43.06
C ASN A 106 -8.05 -5.04 -41.98
N GLY A 107 -7.67 -6.18 -41.42
CA GLY A 107 -6.62 -6.26 -40.40
C GLY A 107 -5.32 -6.86 -40.93
N SER A 108 -5.04 -6.71 -42.23
CA SER A 108 -3.72 -7.02 -42.77
C SER A 108 -2.76 -5.86 -42.49
N PHE A 109 -1.91 -6.05 -41.49
CA PHE A 109 -0.96 -5.03 -41.03
C PHE A 109 0.49 -5.48 -41.25
N SER A 110 1.37 -4.50 -41.40
CA SER A 110 2.81 -4.68 -41.56
C SER A 110 3.57 -3.67 -40.71
N VAL A 111 4.87 -3.87 -40.53
CA VAL A 111 5.72 -2.96 -39.78
C VAL A 111 6.53 -2.11 -40.76
N ASN A 112 6.46 -0.79 -40.64
CA ASN A 112 7.28 0.11 -41.47
C ASN A 112 8.71 0.27 -40.92
N ASN A 113 9.58 1.01 -41.62
CA ASN A 113 10.97 1.23 -41.21
C ASN A 113 11.11 1.90 -39.83
N ASP A 114 10.14 2.73 -39.46
CA ASP A 114 10.08 3.41 -38.16
C ASP A 114 9.42 2.55 -37.07
N ARG A 115 9.21 1.25 -37.35
CA ARG A 115 8.60 0.26 -36.45
C ARG A 115 7.13 0.50 -36.09
N TYR A 116 6.44 1.38 -36.81
CA TYR A 116 5.00 1.53 -36.66
C TYR A 116 4.25 0.39 -37.37
N VAL A 117 3.16 -0.07 -36.75
CA VAL A 117 2.24 -1.02 -37.36
C VAL A 117 1.27 -0.25 -38.26
N VAL A 118 1.34 -0.54 -39.57
CA VAL A 118 0.61 0.17 -40.63
C VAL A 118 -0.16 -0.79 -41.51
N ASP A 119 -1.22 -0.29 -42.16
CA ASP A 119 -1.92 -1.02 -43.23
C ASP A 119 -1.19 -0.88 -44.58
N SER A 120 -1.75 -1.51 -45.63
CA SER A 120 -1.20 -1.42 -47.00
C SER A 120 -1.22 -0.02 -47.62
N LYS A 121 -1.93 0.94 -47.02
CA LYS A 121 -1.97 2.35 -47.43
C LYS A 121 -1.03 3.22 -46.59
N GLY A 122 -0.28 2.64 -45.64
CA GLY A 122 0.61 3.36 -44.73
C GLY A 122 -0.12 4.07 -43.58
N GLN A 123 -1.39 3.73 -43.31
CA GLN A 123 -2.15 4.28 -42.18
C GLN A 123 -1.75 3.58 -40.89
N TYR A 124 -1.68 4.32 -39.78
CA TYR A 124 -1.12 3.85 -38.51
C TYR A 124 -2.20 3.25 -37.60
N LEU A 125 -2.01 2.01 -37.15
CA LEU A 125 -2.93 1.34 -36.23
C LEU A 125 -2.96 2.03 -34.87
N GLN A 126 -4.15 2.33 -34.36
CA GLN A 126 -4.35 2.89 -33.03
C GLN A 126 -4.52 1.80 -31.98
N VAL A 127 -3.84 1.96 -30.85
CA VAL A 127 -3.99 1.13 -29.65
C VAL A 127 -4.16 2.00 -28.42
N PHE A 128 -4.74 1.42 -27.37
CA PHE A 128 -4.84 2.10 -26.09
C PHE A 128 -3.49 2.13 -25.37
N PRO A 129 -3.17 3.23 -24.65
CA PRO A 129 -1.96 3.30 -23.85
C PRO A 129 -2.02 2.31 -22.69
N VAL A 130 -0.88 1.71 -22.38
CA VAL A 130 -0.70 0.77 -21.27
C VAL A 130 0.35 1.26 -20.29
N ASN A 131 0.16 0.94 -19.02
CA ASN A 131 1.16 1.13 -17.98
C ASN A 131 2.28 0.08 -18.10
N ALA A 132 3.35 0.23 -17.31
CA ALA A 132 4.48 -0.70 -17.31
C ALA A 132 4.10 -2.14 -16.90
N ASP A 133 2.99 -2.34 -16.19
CA ASP A 133 2.43 -3.64 -15.82
C ASP A 133 1.51 -4.25 -16.91
N GLY A 134 1.32 -3.55 -18.03
CA GLY A 134 0.43 -3.95 -19.12
C GLY A 134 -1.05 -3.58 -18.93
N SER A 135 -1.43 -2.94 -17.83
CA SER A 135 -2.79 -2.47 -17.62
C SER A 135 -3.13 -1.29 -18.54
N VAL A 136 -4.35 -1.25 -19.08
CA VAL A 136 -4.80 -0.18 -19.97
C VAL A 136 -5.08 1.09 -19.16
N THR A 137 -4.38 2.18 -19.48
CA THR A 137 -4.51 3.46 -18.76
C THR A 137 -5.77 4.22 -19.16
N SER A 138 -6.22 4.08 -20.42
CA SER A 138 -7.38 4.77 -20.94
C SER A 138 -7.97 4.04 -22.15
N THR A 139 -9.29 3.99 -22.25
CA THR A 139 -10.03 3.36 -23.36
C THR A 139 -10.69 4.38 -24.30
N SER A 140 -10.37 5.67 -24.14
CA SER A 140 -10.88 6.70 -25.06
C SER A 140 -10.14 6.64 -26.39
N ILE A 141 -10.85 6.84 -27.49
CA ILE A 141 -10.22 6.95 -28.81
C ILE A 141 -9.30 8.19 -28.91
N SER A 142 -9.56 9.22 -28.10
CA SER A 142 -8.74 10.44 -28.07
C SER A 142 -7.39 10.25 -27.38
N SER A 143 -7.27 9.24 -26.50
CA SER A 143 -6.02 8.89 -25.81
C SER A 143 -5.27 7.75 -26.50
N ALA A 144 -5.85 7.16 -27.53
CA ALA A 144 -5.21 6.12 -28.33
C ALA A 144 -3.95 6.67 -29.01
N GLN A 145 -2.95 5.81 -29.17
CA GLN A 145 -1.66 6.14 -29.73
C GLN A 145 -1.35 5.22 -30.91
N ASN A 146 -0.48 5.68 -31.82
CA ASN A 146 0.02 4.86 -32.91
C ASN A 146 0.83 3.70 -32.34
N LEU A 147 0.50 2.47 -32.73
CA LEU A 147 1.26 1.30 -32.30
C LEU A 147 2.65 1.31 -32.91
N GLN A 148 3.67 1.43 -32.06
CA GLN A 148 5.08 1.33 -32.44
C GLN A 148 5.73 0.19 -31.68
N LEU A 149 6.44 -0.68 -32.39
CA LEU A 149 7.16 -1.78 -31.78
C LEU A 149 8.54 -1.29 -31.30
N PRO A 150 8.84 -1.33 -30.00
CA PRO A 150 10.15 -0.92 -29.50
C PRO A 150 11.26 -1.83 -30.03
N VAL A 151 12.46 -1.27 -30.19
CA VAL A 151 13.65 -2.00 -30.65
C VAL A 151 14.28 -2.85 -29.54
N ASN A 152 14.02 -2.51 -28.29
CA ASN A 152 14.52 -3.17 -27.10
C ASN A 152 13.37 -3.89 -26.37
N SER A 153 13.59 -5.15 -26.00
CA SER A 153 12.69 -5.90 -25.13
C SER A 153 13.22 -5.84 -23.69
N GLY A 154 12.55 -5.06 -22.86
CA GLY A 154 12.86 -4.97 -21.42
C GLY A 154 14.10 -4.12 -21.13
N LEU A 155 13.96 -3.20 -20.18
CA LEU A 155 15.10 -2.58 -19.54
C LEU A 155 15.50 -3.45 -18.34
N PRO A 156 16.81 -3.61 -18.06
CA PRO A 156 17.23 -4.26 -16.83
C PRO A 156 16.65 -3.54 -15.62
N SER A 157 16.25 -4.31 -14.62
CA SER A 157 15.73 -3.79 -13.36
C SER A 157 16.56 -4.35 -12.21
N ALA A 158 17.05 -3.45 -11.37
CA ALA A 158 17.88 -3.84 -10.23
C ALA A 158 17.07 -4.67 -9.23
N THR A 159 17.71 -5.64 -8.60
CA THR A 159 17.07 -6.47 -7.58
C THR A 159 16.78 -5.63 -6.34
N THR A 160 15.51 -5.52 -5.94
CA THR A 160 15.08 -4.71 -4.78
C THR A 160 14.73 -5.54 -3.55
N LYS A 161 14.35 -6.81 -3.74
CA LYS A 161 13.89 -7.68 -2.67
C LYS A 161 14.35 -9.12 -2.91
N ILE A 162 14.89 -9.72 -1.85
CA ILE A 162 15.26 -11.14 -1.81
C ILE A 162 14.40 -11.77 -0.71
N GLN A 163 13.69 -12.86 -1.02
CA GLN A 163 12.97 -13.67 -0.04
C GLN A 163 13.57 -15.07 -0.04
N LEU A 164 13.98 -15.54 1.13
CA LEU A 164 14.60 -16.86 1.30
C LEU A 164 13.80 -17.68 2.30
N GLY A 165 13.44 -18.91 1.90
CA GLY A 165 13.02 -19.95 2.81
C GLY A 165 14.25 -20.76 3.22
N LEU A 166 14.50 -20.86 4.52
CA LEU A 166 15.70 -21.50 5.07
C LEU A 166 15.30 -22.55 6.10
N ASN A 167 16.06 -23.65 6.14
CA ASN A 167 15.99 -24.63 7.21
C ASN A 167 17.41 -24.79 7.78
N LEU A 168 17.64 -24.28 8.99
CA LEU A 168 18.95 -24.27 9.63
C LEU A 168 19.06 -25.40 10.68
N PRO A 169 20.19 -26.11 10.74
CA PRO A 169 20.36 -27.25 11.64
C PRO A 169 20.33 -26.82 13.12
N ALA A 170 19.40 -27.38 13.90
CA ALA A 170 19.23 -27.01 15.30
C ALA A 170 20.40 -27.43 16.19
N ASP A 171 21.16 -28.45 15.79
CA ASP A 171 22.32 -29.02 16.48
C ASP A 171 23.66 -28.40 16.06
N ALA A 172 23.65 -27.39 15.18
CA ALA A 172 24.86 -26.68 14.79
C ALA A 172 25.61 -26.13 16.00
N THR A 173 26.94 -26.16 15.91
CA THR A 173 27.85 -25.63 16.93
C THR A 173 27.77 -24.11 16.99
N ILE A 174 27.87 -23.56 18.19
CA ILE A 174 28.01 -22.12 18.41
C ILE A 174 29.49 -21.79 18.21
N ILE A 175 29.87 -21.43 16.98
CA ILE A 175 31.27 -21.18 16.59
C ILE A 175 31.96 -20.16 17.51
N PRO A 176 31.33 -19.04 17.92
CA PRO A 176 31.97 -18.11 18.85
C PRO A 176 32.38 -18.71 20.20
N ASN A 177 31.80 -19.85 20.61
CA ASN A 177 32.11 -20.56 21.86
C ASN A 177 33.14 -21.69 21.66
N ASP A 178 33.69 -21.86 20.46
CA ASP A 178 34.73 -22.86 20.20
C ASP A 178 35.97 -22.56 21.07
N PRO A 179 36.57 -23.56 21.76
CA PRO A 179 37.76 -23.38 22.59
C PRO A 179 38.96 -22.70 21.92
N LYS A 180 39.01 -22.68 20.58
CA LYS A 180 40.05 -21.96 19.81
C LYS A 180 39.97 -20.43 19.96
N TYR A 181 38.84 -19.89 20.39
CA TYR A 181 38.67 -18.46 20.64
C TYR A 181 38.89 -18.15 22.12
N THR A 182 39.74 -17.16 22.40
CA THR A 182 40.16 -16.78 23.74
C THR A 182 40.09 -15.26 23.89
N ALA A 183 40.26 -14.73 25.11
CA ALA A 183 40.30 -13.29 25.32
C ALA A 183 41.41 -12.58 24.50
N SER A 184 42.51 -13.28 24.20
CA SER A 184 43.60 -12.78 23.35
C SER A 184 43.37 -13.03 21.84
N ASN A 185 42.40 -13.87 21.48
CA ASN A 185 41.99 -14.15 20.11
C ASN A 185 40.46 -14.26 20.02
N PRO A 186 39.74 -13.12 20.06
CA PRO A 186 38.28 -13.12 20.03
C PRO A 186 37.77 -13.61 18.68
N TYR A 187 36.60 -14.24 18.68
CA TYR A 187 35.92 -14.63 17.45
C TYR A 187 35.72 -13.43 16.52
N LYS A 188 36.11 -13.60 15.26
CA LYS A 188 35.84 -12.64 14.17
C LYS A 188 35.37 -13.43 12.96
N PHE A 189 34.23 -13.03 12.42
CA PHE A 189 33.72 -13.59 11.18
C PHE A 189 34.71 -13.35 10.02
N ASN A 190 34.95 -14.39 9.20
CA ASN A 190 35.75 -14.29 7.99
C ASN A 190 35.16 -15.16 6.87
N ARG A 191 34.61 -14.53 5.84
CA ARG A 191 34.00 -15.21 4.69
C ARG A 191 34.93 -16.19 3.95
N THR A 192 36.25 -16.03 4.02
CA THR A 192 37.22 -16.91 3.36
C THR A 192 37.63 -18.10 4.22
N ASP A 193 37.24 -18.10 5.50
CA ASP A 193 37.52 -19.18 6.44
C ASP A 193 36.21 -19.89 6.79
N SER A 194 36.05 -21.10 6.24
CA SER A 194 34.87 -21.95 6.46
C SER A 194 34.70 -22.36 7.92
N SER A 195 35.71 -22.20 8.78
CA SER A 195 35.62 -22.49 10.21
C SER A 195 34.96 -21.36 11.03
N THR A 196 34.63 -20.24 10.40
CA THR A 196 34.01 -19.06 11.04
C THR A 196 32.50 -18.96 10.82
N PHE A 197 31.89 -19.83 10.02
CA PHE A 197 30.44 -19.85 9.80
C PHE A 197 29.89 -21.27 9.69
N ASN A 198 28.61 -21.46 9.97
CA ASN A 198 27.99 -22.77 9.96
C ASN A 198 27.44 -23.14 8.57
N GLN A 199 26.80 -22.19 7.90
CA GLN A 199 26.18 -22.39 6.59
C GLN A 199 26.31 -21.12 5.75
N SER A 200 26.29 -21.29 4.42
CA SER A 200 26.25 -20.17 3.48
C SER A 200 25.33 -20.48 2.31
N THR A 201 24.63 -19.47 1.81
CA THR A 201 23.86 -19.57 0.57
C THR A 201 24.20 -18.41 -0.35
N SER A 202 24.15 -18.65 -1.65
CA SER A 202 24.43 -17.62 -2.66
C SER A 202 23.26 -17.50 -3.63
N ILE A 203 22.97 -16.26 -4.02
CA ILE A 203 21.94 -15.93 -4.98
C ILE A 203 22.49 -14.90 -5.97
N THR A 204 22.15 -15.07 -7.24
CA THR A 204 22.48 -14.09 -8.27
C THR A 204 21.47 -12.94 -8.21
N ILE A 205 21.98 -11.72 -8.02
CA ILE A 205 21.23 -10.48 -8.09
C ILE A 205 21.67 -9.69 -9.32
N TYR A 206 20.87 -8.72 -9.74
CA TYR A 206 21.15 -7.88 -10.90
C TYR A 206 21.22 -6.41 -10.50
N ASP A 207 22.17 -5.68 -11.09
CA ASP A 207 22.25 -4.22 -10.99
C ASP A 207 21.27 -3.52 -11.95
N SER A 208 21.27 -2.19 -11.95
CA SER A 208 20.40 -1.38 -12.83
C SER A 208 20.78 -1.44 -14.32
N LEU A 209 21.95 -2.00 -14.65
CA LEU A 209 22.42 -2.23 -16.02
C LEU A 209 22.20 -3.69 -16.47
N GLY A 210 21.71 -4.56 -15.58
CA GLY A 210 21.44 -5.97 -15.85
C GLY A 210 22.65 -6.88 -15.67
N ASN A 211 23.75 -6.38 -15.11
CA ASN A 211 24.91 -7.20 -14.84
C ASN A 211 24.63 -8.11 -13.63
N PRO A 212 24.89 -9.43 -13.74
CA PRO A 212 24.73 -10.34 -12.62
C PRO A 212 25.85 -10.13 -11.60
N THR A 213 25.48 -10.07 -10.32
CA THR A 213 26.40 -10.07 -9.17
C THR A 213 25.94 -11.12 -8.17
N ILE A 214 26.87 -11.79 -7.49
CA ILE A 214 26.53 -12.80 -6.49
C ILE A 214 26.38 -12.14 -5.12
N ALA A 215 25.22 -12.31 -4.51
CA ALA A 215 24.99 -12.05 -3.10
C ALA A 215 25.17 -13.35 -2.30
N THR A 216 26.09 -13.37 -1.34
CA THR A 216 26.33 -14.52 -0.46
C THR A 216 25.95 -14.16 0.96
N ILE A 217 25.16 -15.02 1.59
CA ILE A 217 24.67 -14.86 2.95
C ILE A 217 25.25 -15.99 3.78
N TYR A 218 25.96 -15.61 4.84
CA TYR A 218 26.56 -16.53 5.80
C TYR A 218 25.74 -16.52 7.09
N TYR A 219 25.57 -17.71 7.67
CA TYR A 219 24.81 -17.93 8.91
C TYR A 219 25.76 -18.46 9.98
N VAL A 220 25.79 -17.77 11.12
CA VAL A 220 26.58 -18.13 12.29
C VAL A 220 25.65 -18.29 13.46
N LYS A 221 25.61 -19.47 14.08
CA LYS A 221 24.79 -19.70 15.27
C LYS A 221 25.44 -19.03 16.48
N THR A 222 24.69 -18.23 17.22
CA THR A 222 25.17 -17.46 18.38
C THR A 222 24.61 -17.94 19.71
N SER A 223 23.44 -18.57 19.73
CA SER A 223 22.85 -19.13 20.95
C SER A 223 21.91 -20.29 20.66
N ASN A 224 21.84 -21.22 21.61
CA ASN A 224 20.81 -22.24 21.66
C ASN A 224 19.52 -21.70 22.27
N ALA A 225 18.41 -22.34 21.93
CA ALA A 225 17.16 -22.20 22.67
C ALA A 225 17.34 -22.68 24.12
N THR A 226 16.74 -21.97 25.06
CA THR A 226 16.65 -22.30 26.49
C THR A 226 15.20 -22.18 26.96
N ASP A 227 14.91 -22.62 28.17
CA ASP A 227 13.56 -22.50 28.77
C ASP A 227 13.10 -21.04 28.90
N ILE A 228 14.04 -20.10 28.93
CA ILE A 228 13.79 -18.65 29.05
C ILE A 228 13.74 -17.99 27.65
N SER A 229 14.46 -18.53 26.67
CA SER A 229 14.48 -18.04 25.30
C SER A 229 14.33 -19.22 24.34
N PRO A 230 13.10 -19.58 23.92
CA PRO A 230 12.83 -20.82 23.18
C PRO A 230 13.33 -20.80 21.72
N PHE A 231 14.14 -19.82 21.34
CA PHE A 231 14.61 -19.62 19.96
C PHE A 231 16.12 -19.79 19.85
N ASN A 232 16.56 -20.54 18.84
CA ASN A 232 17.96 -20.52 18.42
C ASN A 232 18.28 -19.17 17.77
N LYS A 233 19.39 -18.55 18.17
CA LYS A 233 19.83 -17.28 17.58
C LYS A 233 20.90 -17.51 16.53
N TRP A 234 20.73 -16.83 15.40
CA TRP A 234 21.63 -16.89 14.25
C TRP A 234 21.96 -15.48 13.81
N GLN A 235 23.25 -15.18 13.71
CA GLN A 235 23.77 -13.97 13.10
C GLN A 235 23.92 -14.19 11.59
N THR A 236 23.49 -13.21 10.81
CA THR A 236 23.68 -13.19 9.36
C THR A 236 24.75 -12.18 8.97
N HIS A 237 25.57 -12.56 7.99
CA HIS A 237 26.50 -11.67 7.29
C HIS A 237 26.18 -11.74 5.81
N VAL A 238 25.92 -10.60 5.18
CA VAL A 238 25.52 -10.54 3.77
C VAL A 238 26.62 -9.83 2.98
N TYR A 239 27.10 -10.47 1.93
CA TYR A 239 28.10 -9.93 1.02
C TYR A 239 27.53 -9.83 -0.38
N VAL A 240 27.73 -8.69 -1.04
CA VAL A 240 27.47 -8.52 -2.47
C VAL A 240 28.82 -8.33 -3.16
N GLY A 241 29.26 -9.35 -3.89
CA GLY A 241 30.65 -9.45 -4.34
C GLY A 241 31.60 -9.43 -3.13
N ASP A 242 32.45 -8.41 -3.05
CA ASP A 242 33.43 -8.24 -1.96
C ASP A 242 32.97 -7.27 -0.86
N LYS A 243 31.80 -6.65 -1.02
CA LYS A 243 31.28 -5.68 -0.05
C LYS A 243 30.34 -6.34 0.95
N GLU A 244 30.67 -6.24 2.24
CA GLU A 244 29.73 -6.57 3.31
C GLU A 244 28.62 -5.52 3.37
N LEU A 245 27.38 -5.98 3.52
CA LEU A 245 26.23 -5.15 3.79
C LEU A 245 26.02 -5.09 5.30
N ASP A 246 26.09 -3.89 5.85
CA ASP A 246 25.72 -3.65 7.23
C ASP A 246 24.20 -3.83 7.39
N PRO A 247 23.74 -4.74 8.26
CA PRO A 247 22.32 -4.91 8.50
C PRO A 247 21.77 -3.64 9.16
N ALA A 248 20.73 -3.06 8.54
CA ALA A 248 19.96 -2.01 9.19
C ALA A 248 19.13 -2.61 10.32
N LEU A 249 19.21 -2.02 11.52
CA LEU A 249 18.34 -2.39 12.63
C LEU A 249 16.88 -2.10 12.23
N ILE A 250 16.02 -3.09 12.41
CA ILE A 250 14.57 -2.93 12.26
C ILE A 250 13.94 -2.75 13.63
N THR A 251 12.81 -2.05 13.68
CA THR A 251 12.01 -1.96 14.90
C THR A 251 11.50 -3.35 15.28
N ALA A 252 11.74 -3.77 16.53
CA ALA A 252 11.22 -5.02 17.04
C ALA A 252 9.68 -5.04 16.98
N LYS A 253 9.11 -6.20 16.65
CA LYS A 253 7.66 -6.40 16.53
C LYS A 253 7.23 -7.59 17.38
N ASP A 254 6.00 -7.54 17.89
CA ASP A 254 5.36 -8.68 18.55
C ASP A 254 4.92 -9.76 17.53
N GLU A 255 4.36 -10.86 18.03
CA GLU A 255 3.86 -11.98 17.22
C GLU A 255 2.76 -11.58 16.23
N GLN A 256 2.10 -10.43 16.46
CA GLN A 256 1.04 -9.89 15.62
C GLN A 256 1.57 -8.82 14.64
N GLY A 257 2.88 -8.55 14.65
CA GLY A 257 3.54 -7.61 13.77
C GLY A 257 3.45 -6.14 14.20
N LYS A 258 3.01 -5.86 15.43
CA LYS A 258 2.95 -4.51 16.00
C LYS A 258 4.30 -4.14 16.62
N THR A 259 4.74 -2.90 16.40
CA THR A 259 6.02 -2.42 16.93
C THR A 259 6.04 -2.44 18.45
N LEU A 260 7.14 -2.95 19.02
CA LEU A 260 7.43 -2.93 20.45
C LEU A 260 8.14 -1.63 20.82
N TYR A 261 7.73 -1.06 21.95
CA TYR A 261 8.34 0.11 22.57
C TYR A 261 8.79 -0.24 23.98
N ILE A 262 9.76 0.50 24.49
CA ILE A 262 10.19 0.44 25.88
C ILE A 262 9.91 1.80 26.52
N ASN A 263 9.15 1.81 27.62
CA ASN A 263 8.86 3.04 28.35
C ASN A 263 10.03 3.44 29.26
N LYS A 264 9.93 4.59 29.94
CA LYS A 264 10.97 5.08 30.86
C LYS A 264 11.24 4.15 32.05
N PHE A 265 10.34 3.19 32.30
CA PHE A 265 10.44 2.21 33.38
C PHE A 265 11.02 0.87 32.92
N GLY A 266 11.40 0.74 31.65
CA GLY A 266 11.97 -0.49 31.09
C GLY A 266 10.92 -1.55 30.72
N GLU A 267 9.62 -1.21 30.75
CA GLU A 267 8.57 -2.13 30.33
C GLU A 267 8.46 -2.14 28.81
N ILE A 268 8.52 -3.35 28.24
CA ILE A 268 8.36 -3.57 26.81
C ILE A 268 6.87 -3.82 26.52
N THR A 269 6.29 -3.00 25.65
CA THR A 269 4.88 -3.09 25.28
C THR A 269 4.67 -2.67 23.83
N SER A 270 3.71 -3.28 23.15
CA SER A 270 3.27 -2.80 21.85
C SER A 270 2.26 -1.67 21.96
N ASP A 271 1.76 -1.37 23.17
CA ASP A 271 0.88 -0.24 23.47
C ASP A 271 1.46 0.59 24.64
N PRO A 272 2.35 1.54 24.35
CA PRO A 272 3.05 2.28 25.40
C PRO A 272 2.19 3.34 26.08
N GLN A 273 1.17 3.90 25.42
CA GLN A 273 0.33 4.94 26.03
C GLN A 273 -0.58 4.42 27.15
N SER A 274 -0.98 3.15 27.10
CA SER A 274 -1.74 2.53 28.20
C SER A 274 -0.88 2.17 29.41
N LYS A 275 0.45 2.15 29.25
CA LYS A 275 1.43 1.86 30.31
C LYS A 275 2.10 3.12 30.85
N ASP A 276 2.32 4.09 29.99
CA ASP A 276 2.86 5.40 30.31
C ASP A 276 2.11 6.44 29.47
N SER A 277 1.18 7.15 30.11
CA SER A 277 0.37 8.19 29.46
C SER A 277 1.21 9.35 28.92
N THR A 278 2.47 9.47 29.34
CA THR A 278 3.42 10.49 28.87
C THR A 278 4.24 10.03 27.66
N PHE A 279 4.10 8.77 27.23
CA PHE A 279 4.87 8.22 26.12
C PHE A 279 4.37 8.72 24.75
N VAL A 280 5.30 9.26 23.95
CA VAL A 280 5.04 9.72 22.57
C VAL A 280 5.82 8.87 21.58
N ALA A 281 5.14 7.98 20.85
CA ALA A 281 5.78 7.03 19.94
C ALA A 281 6.59 7.68 18.80
N GLY A 282 6.19 8.87 18.35
CA GLY A 282 6.89 9.61 17.29
C GLY A 282 8.05 10.50 17.77
N ALA A 283 8.28 10.59 19.08
CA ALA A 283 9.39 11.36 19.64
C ALA A 283 10.72 10.57 19.53
N PRO A 284 11.89 11.26 19.54
CA PRO A 284 13.17 10.58 19.63
C PRO A 284 13.31 9.85 20.97
N HIS A 285 13.65 8.57 20.91
CA HIS A 285 13.93 7.71 22.07
C HIS A 285 15.35 7.17 22.01
N PRO A 286 15.98 6.87 23.16
CA PRO A 286 17.23 6.12 23.16
C PRO A 286 17.06 4.76 22.45
N LEU A 287 18.12 4.30 21.78
CA LEU A 287 18.11 3.01 21.10
C LEU A 287 18.34 1.89 22.12
N TYR A 288 17.36 0.99 22.24
CA TYR A 288 17.47 -0.22 23.04
C TYR A 288 17.40 -1.44 22.12
N LYS A 289 18.38 -2.35 22.25
CA LYS A 289 18.32 -3.64 21.56
C LYS A 289 17.45 -4.57 22.40
N TYR A 290 16.44 -5.16 21.77
CA TYR A 290 15.51 -6.08 22.44
C TYR A 290 16.25 -7.26 23.11
N ASP A 291 17.30 -7.77 22.45
CA ASP A 291 18.11 -8.88 22.95
C ASP A 291 18.95 -8.55 24.19
N ASP A 292 19.20 -7.26 24.47
CA ASP A 292 20.01 -6.81 25.60
C ASP A 292 19.15 -6.56 26.87
N GLN A 293 17.81 -6.60 26.75
CA GLN A 293 16.87 -6.31 27.85
C GLN A 293 16.52 -7.55 28.70
N THR A 294 17.53 -8.29 29.16
CA THR A 294 17.33 -9.56 29.89
C THR A 294 17.42 -9.41 31.41
N GLU A 295 18.09 -8.38 31.91
CA GLU A 295 18.26 -8.15 33.35
C GLU A 295 17.13 -7.29 33.92
N LYS A 296 16.35 -7.85 34.85
CA LYS A 296 15.32 -7.10 35.58
C LYS A 296 15.92 -6.51 36.86
N ALA A 297 16.03 -5.20 36.92
CA ALA A 297 16.36 -4.50 38.17
C ALA A 297 15.10 -4.36 39.03
N SER A 298 15.22 -4.57 40.36
CA SER A 298 14.15 -4.23 41.29
C SER A 298 14.05 -2.71 41.44
N SER A 299 12.83 -2.18 41.42
CA SER A 299 12.60 -0.75 41.66
C SER A 299 13.01 -0.37 43.09
N THR A 300 13.75 0.74 43.23
CA THR A 300 14.07 1.33 44.53
C THR A 300 12.99 2.32 44.91
N ALA A 301 12.48 2.24 46.14
CA ALA A 301 11.47 3.18 46.64
C ALA A 301 11.96 4.63 46.52
N ALA A 302 11.10 5.52 46.02
CA ALA A 302 11.40 6.93 45.94
C ALA A 302 11.61 7.54 47.34
N LYS A 303 12.56 8.46 47.46
CA LYS A 303 12.78 9.20 48.71
C LYS A 303 11.99 10.50 48.67
N ALA A 304 10.97 10.61 49.50
CA ALA A 304 10.30 11.89 49.71
C ALA A 304 11.21 12.82 50.52
N THR A 305 11.54 13.98 49.97
CA THR A 305 12.20 15.06 50.71
C THR A 305 11.22 16.20 50.88
N GLY A 306 10.88 16.53 52.12
CA GLY A 306 10.06 17.68 52.47
C GLY A 306 10.80 18.61 53.43
N ILE A 307 10.40 19.88 53.47
CA ILE A 307 10.80 20.78 54.55
C ILE A 307 10.10 20.29 55.82
N ASN A 308 10.87 19.90 56.84
CA ASN A 308 10.33 19.55 58.14
C ASN A 308 9.83 20.85 58.79
N ILE A 309 8.53 21.16 58.69
CA ILE A 309 7.93 22.33 59.35
C ILE A 309 7.72 21.98 60.83
N LYS A 310 8.81 21.85 61.58
CA LYS A 310 8.78 21.49 63.01
C LYS A 310 8.29 22.62 63.94
N ALA A 311 7.85 23.75 63.39
CA ALA A 311 7.62 24.96 64.18
C ALA A 311 6.14 25.37 64.33
N LEU A 312 5.18 24.83 63.56
CA LEU A 312 3.76 25.24 63.62
C LEU A 312 2.76 24.11 63.27
N GLY A 313 3.11 22.84 63.45
CA GLY A 313 2.21 21.71 63.10
C GLY A 313 1.21 21.37 64.21
N PHE A 314 0.04 20.83 63.83
CA PHE A 314 -0.87 20.19 64.76
C PHE A 314 -0.20 18.98 65.43
N ASP A 315 -0.18 18.94 66.76
CA ASP A 315 0.41 17.83 67.51
C ASP A 315 -0.58 16.69 67.67
N PHE A 316 -0.30 15.55 67.02
CA PHE A 316 -1.11 14.34 67.11
C PHE A 316 -0.94 13.60 68.47
N GLY A 317 0.00 14.05 69.30
CA GLY A 317 0.32 13.49 70.60
C GLY A 317 1.25 12.27 70.50
N ASP A 318 2.04 12.04 71.55
CA ASP A 318 3.05 10.96 71.61
C ASP A 318 2.45 9.55 71.44
N THR A 319 1.13 9.39 71.64
CA THR A 319 0.40 8.13 71.47
C THR A 319 -0.60 8.16 70.30
N ASP A 320 -0.49 9.13 69.39
CA ASP A 320 -1.38 9.30 68.22
C ASP A 320 -2.88 9.40 68.58
N SER A 321 -3.17 10.01 69.73
CA SER A 321 -4.53 10.08 70.29
C SER A 321 -5.33 11.28 69.81
N ASN A 322 -4.68 12.34 69.33
CA ASN A 322 -5.37 13.51 68.83
C ASN A 322 -5.77 13.28 67.36
N THR A 323 -6.87 13.90 66.95
CA THR A 323 -7.39 13.75 65.58
C THR A 323 -7.59 15.11 64.93
N VAL A 324 -7.45 15.14 63.61
CA VAL A 324 -7.91 16.25 62.77
C VAL A 324 -9.18 15.85 62.04
N THR A 325 -10.08 16.80 61.82
CA THR A 325 -11.28 16.58 61.02
C THR A 325 -11.09 17.20 59.64
N ILE A 326 -11.29 16.42 58.59
CA ILE A 326 -11.23 16.85 57.19
C ILE A 326 -12.64 16.84 56.61
N THR A 327 -13.00 17.89 55.86
CA THR A 327 -14.25 17.99 55.11
C THR A 327 -14.00 18.30 53.64
N ASN A 328 -14.89 17.78 52.79
CA ASN A 328 -14.93 18.08 51.35
C ASN A 328 -16.28 18.72 50.98
N ASP A 329 -17.11 19.10 51.97
CA ASP A 329 -18.38 19.78 51.76
C ASP A 329 -18.16 21.28 51.48
N PRO A 330 -18.46 21.77 50.26
CA PRO A 330 -18.22 23.16 49.89
C PRO A 330 -18.93 24.19 50.78
N SER A 331 -20.04 23.82 51.43
CA SER A 331 -20.77 24.71 52.34
C SER A 331 -20.01 25.01 53.63
N LEU A 332 -19.05 24.16 53.98
CA LEU A 332 -18.20 24.27 55.17
C LEU A 332 -16.83 24.90 54.87
N TRP A 333 -16.53 25.26 53.61
CA TRP A 333 -15.26 25.87 53.21
C TRP A 333 -14.89 27.10 54.05
N SER A 334 -15.84 28.00 54.32
CA SER A 334 -15.56 29.21 55.12
C SER A 334 -15.18 28.91 56.59
N LYS A 335 -15.38 27.67 57.04
CA LYS A 335 -15.03 27.20 58.38
C LYS A 335 -13.72 26.40 58.40
N THR A 336 -13.12 26.09 57.25
CA THR A 336 -11.85 25.36 57.22
C THR A 336 -10.67 26.25 57.60
N ARG A 337 -9.53 25.64 57.88
CA ARG A 337 -8.27 26.29 58.23
C ARG A 337 -7.14 25.69 57.39
N GLU A 338 -6.14 26.50 57.12
CA GLU A 338 -4.90 26.09 56.46
C GLU A 338 -3.89 25.49 57.46
N GLY A 339 -2.84 24.85 56.94
CA GLY A 339 -1.76 24.29 57.74
C GLY A 339 -1.07 25.36 58.62
N GLY A 340 -0.70 25.00 59.85
CA GLY A 340 -0.14 25.95 60.82
C GLY A 340 -0.97 26.13 62.10
N ASN A 341 -2.21 25.63 62.11
CA ASN A 341 -3.12 25.75 63.24
C ASN A 341 -2.95 24.58 64.22
N THR A 342 -2.84 24.88 65.51
CA THR A 342 -2.67 23.88 66.58
C THR A 342 -3.98 23.51 67.29
N ASP A 343 -5.11 24.06 66.85
CA ASP A 343 -6.43 23.77 67.43
C ASP A 343 -6.95 22.39 66.99
N ALA A 344 -7.17 21.49 67.96
CA ALA A 344 -7.69 20.13 67.74
C ALA A 344 -9.15 20.09 67.27
N SER A 345 -9.87 21.20 67.41
CA SER A 345 -11.24 21.35 66.90
C SER A 345 -11.28 21.96 65.49
N ALA A 346 -10.13 22.32 64.92
CA ALA A 346 -10.05 22.90 63.60
C ALA A 346 -10.52 21.90 62.53
N LEU A 347 -11.34 22.42 61.61
CA LEU A 347 -11.78 21.72 60.42
C LEU A 347 -10.81 22.03 59.29
N TYR A 348 -10.33 21.02 58.59
CA TYR A 348 -9.41 21.16 57.45
C TYR A 348 -10.12 20.83 56.16
N TRP A 349 -9.68 21.47 55.08
CA TRP A 349 -10.20 21.19 53.75
C TRP A 349 -9.47 20.03 53.10
N GLY A 350 -10.22 19.07 52.55
CA GLY A 350 -9.66 17.86 51.97
C GLY A 350 -9.42 17.90 50.46
N GLU A 351 -10.07 18.78 49.70
CA GLU A 351 -9.87 18.83 48.23
C GLU A 351 -8.60 19.62 47.86
N ASN A 352 -7.75 19.06 47.01
CA ASN A 352 -6.46 19.65 46.61
C ASN A 352 -5.56 20.05 47.80
N MET A 353 -5.57 19.24 48.86
CA MET A 353 -4.91 19.55 50.13
C MET A 353 -3.39 19.75 50.00
N PHE A 354 -2.75 19.05 49.05
CA PHE A 354 -1.35 19.24 48.72
C PHE A 354 -1.09 18.90 47.25
N THR A 355 0.04 19.37 46.72
CA THR A 355 0.50 19.05 45.38
C THR A 355 1.79 18.24 45.44
N ILE A 356 1.92 17.24 44.59
CA ILE A 356 3.13 16.44 44.43
C ILE A 356 3.64 16.63 42.99
N SER A 357 4.95 16.85 42.85
CA SER A 357 5.62 16.84 41.55
C SER A 357 6.84 15.92 41.63
N ASP A 358 7.08 15.18 40.56
CA ASP A 358 8.26 14.33 40.34
C ASP A 358 9.46 15.12 39.76
N GLY A 359 9.35 16.45 39.68
CA GLY A 359 10.40 17.36 39.21
C GLY A 359 10.38 17.67 37.72
N ASN A 360 9.69 16.86 36.89
CA ASN A 360 9.62 17.07 35.44
C ASN A 360 8.17 17.07 34.89
N SER A 361 7.18 16.76 35.72
CA SER A 361 5.76 16.74 35.37
C SER A 361 4.98 17.91 36.00
N GLN A 362 3.81 18.22 35.42
CA GLN A 362 2.85 19.14 36.03
C GLN A 362 2.49 18.66 37.44
N PRO A 363 2.49 19.52 38.47
CA PRO A 363 2.14 19.13 39.83
C PRO A 363 0.74 18.51 39.87
N VAL A 364 0.62 17.34 40.49
CA VAL A 364 -0.66 16.64 40.68
C VAL A 364 -1.23 17.04 42.04
N SER A 365 -2.45 17.56 42.04
CA SER A 365 -3.18 17.85 43.27
C SER A 365 -3.72 16.57 43.86
N VAL A 366 -3.56 16.39 45.17
CA VAL A 366 -4.03 15.22 45.89
C VAL A 366 -5.09 15.64 46.90
N SER A 367 -6.25 14.99 46.84
CA SER A 367 -7.37 15.19 47.74
C SER A 367 -7.45 14.08 48.79
N ILE A 368 -7.77 14.47 50.02
CA ILE A 368 -8.04 13.56 51.13
C ILE A 368 -9.55 13.45 51.31
N ARG A 369 -10.05 12.24 51.62
CA ARG A 369 -11.48 12.03 51.89
C ARG A 369 -11.89 12.73 53.19
N ALA A 370 -13.14 13.14 53.27
CA ALA A 370 -13.70 13.68 54.49
C ALA A 370 -13.71 12.62 55.60
N GLY A 371 -13.29 12.99 56.81
CA GLY A 371 -13.18 12.05 57.92
C GLY A 371 -12.44 12.63 59.13
N LYS A 372 -12.37 11.84 60.20
CA LYS A 372 -11.53 12.13 61.37
C LYS A 372 -10.33 11.19 61.36
N TYR A 373 -9.13 11.76 61.39
CA TYR A 373 -7.89 11.00 61.25
C TYR A 373 -6.96 11.27 62.43
N THR A 374 -6.41 10.21 63.02
CA THR A 374 -5.16 10.30 63.79
C THR A 374 -4.00 10.53 62.82
N GLY A 375 -2.80 10.85 63.31
CA GLY A 375 -1.61 11.01 62.48
C GLY A 375 -1.29 9.74 61.67
N THR A 376 -1.42 8.56 62.28
CA THR A 376 -1.20 7.28 61.56
C THR A 376 -2.28 7.05 60.51
N ALA A 377 -3.55 7.29 60.84
CA ALA A 377 -4.66 7.11 59.91
C ALA A 377 -4.59 8.12 58.74
N LEU A 378 -4.17 9.35 59.03
CA LEU A 378 -3.98 10.39 58.02
C LEU A 378 -2.83 10.01 57.08
N ALA A 379 -1.72 9.50 57.60
CA ALA A 379 -0.60 9.03 56.78
C ALA A 379 -0.98 7.84 55.88
N ALA A 380 -1.81 6.92 56.38
CA ALA A 380 -2.34 5.82 55.58
C ALA A 380 -3.28 6.32 54.47
N GLU A 381 -4.17 7.27 54.78
CA GLU A 381 -5.07 7.87 53.79
C GLU A 381 -4.30 8.73 52.77
N LEU A 382 -3.26 9.43 53.20
CA LEU A 382 -2.32 10.13 52.34
C LEU A 382 -1.69 9.17 51.32
N THR A 383 -1.20 8.02 51.81
CA THR A 383 -0.60 6.99 50.94
C THR A 383 -1.62 6.48 49.92
N ARG A 384 -2.86 6.22 50.34
CA ARG A 384 -3.95 5.80 49.46
C ARG A 384 -4.26 6.87 48.40
N ALA A 385 -4.37 8.14 48.81
CA ALA A 385 -4.70 9.24 47.92
C ALA A 385 -3.58 9.53 46.91
N VAL A 386 -2.32 9.42 47.31
CA VAL A 386 -1.17 9.53 46.40
C VAL A 386 -1.17 8.39 45.38
N ASN A 387 -1.42 7.15 45.80
CA ASN A 387 -1.51 5.99 44.89
C ASN A 387 -2.75 6.00 43.99
N GLU A 388 -3.76 6.83 44.27
CA GLU A 388 -4.92 7.02 43.38
C GLU A 388 -4.64 8.13 42.35
N ALA A 389 -3.82 9.11 42.72
CA ALA A 389 -3.47 10.25 41.86
C ALA A 389 -2.32 9.95 40.88
N PHE A 390 -1.48 8.93 41.16
CA PHE A 390 -0.35 8.46 40.35
C PHE A 390 -0.51 6.96 40.08
#